data_AF-A0A971TML3-F1
#
_entry.id   AF-A0A971TML3-F1
#
_cell.length_a   1.000
_cell.length_b   1.000
_cell.length_c   1.000
_cell.angle_alpha   90.00
_cell.angle_beta   90.00
_cell.angle_gamma   90.00
#
_symmetry.space_group_name_H-M   'P 1'
#
loop_
_entity.id
_entity.type
_entity.pdbx_description
1 polymer ?
#
loop_
_entity_poly.entity_id
_entity_poly.type
_entity_poly.pdbx_seq_one_letter_code
_entity_poly.pdbx_strand_id
1 'polypeptide(L)'
;MKKPQRQRRRAQVRRVEGLPVGIDLKALAAKATYGGSPYHKDIPSFAGRPPKPRPGASICPRGLAKQRDRVEKWLREAIEQGHVGLWQGDFPLRVWHREGSTVFEAVLTRSKVGEYHGYPLEPNEKVEGLP
;
A
#
# COMPACT_ATOMS: atom_id res chain seq x y z
N MET A 1 -25.36 -29.39 0.28
CA MET A 1 -24.99 -28.25 1.17
C MET A 1 -24.40 -27.13 0.30
N LYS A 2 -25.03 -25.95 0.26
CA LYS A 2 -24.60 -24.82 -0.57
C LYS A 2 -23.37 -24.16 0.07
N LYS A 3 -22.25 -24.12 -0.67
CA LYS A 3 -21.02 -23.42 -0.23
C LYS A 3 -21.35 -21.93 0.00
N PRO A 4 -20.94 -21.32 1.13
CA PRO A 4 -21.20 -19.91 1.35
C PRO A 4 -20.48 -19.10 0.27
N GLN A 5 -21.29 -18.39 -0.51
CA GLN A 5 -20.86 -17.51 -1.58
C GLN A 5 -20.00 -16.42 -0.93
N ARG A 6 -18.68 -16.49 -1.10
CA ARG A 6 -17.76 -15.44 -0.66
C ARG A 6 -18.32 -14.12 -1.17
N GLN A 7 -18.80 -13.29 -0.25
CA GLN A 7 -19.33 -11.97 -0.53
C GLN A 7 -18.22 -11.26 -1.32
N ARG A 8 -18.41 -11.12 -2.64
CA ARG A 8 -17.47 -10.42 -3.52
C ARG A 8 -17.40 -9.01 -2.96
N ARG A 9 -16.34 -8.71 -2.19
CA ARG A 9 -15.98 -7.33 -1.86
C ARG A 9 -16.03 -6.62 -3.21
N ARG A 10 -16.91 -5.63 -3.37
CA ARG A 10 -16.96 -4.79 -4.58
C ARG A 10 -15.52 -4.51 -4.96
N ALA A 11 -15.11 -4.97 -6.15
CA ALA A 11 -13.76 -4.72 -6.63
C ALA A 11 -13.55 -3.21 -6.52
N GLN A 12 -12.73 -2.78 -5.56
CA GLN A 12 -12.38 -1.38 -5.48
C GLN A 12 -11.62 -1.10 -6.76
N VAL A 13 -12.16 -0.23 -7.60
CA VAL A 13 -11.52 0.16 -8.85
C VAL A 13 -10.17 0.75 -8.46
N ARG A 14 -9.09 0.08 -8.88
CA ARG A 14 -7.71 0.54 -8.68
C ARG A 14 -7.26 1.17 -9.98
N ARG A 15 -7.04 2.48 -9.95
CA ARG A 15 -6.67 3.26 -11.12
C ARG A 15 -5.66 4.31 -10.71
N VAL A 16 -4.61 4.44 -11.51
CA VAL A 16 -3.69 5.57 -11.44
C VAL A 16 -4.46 6.83 -11.83
N GLU A 17 -4.53 7.78 -10.91
CA GLU A 17 -5.25 9.03 -11.07
C GLU A 17 -4.30 10.13 -11.56
N GLY A 18 -4.88 11.19 -12.14
CA GLY A 18 -4.12 12.36 -12.55
C GLY A 18 -3.42 13.05 -11.39
N LEU A 19 -2.26 13.64 -11.67
CA LEU A 19 -1.51 14.43 -10.71
C LEU A 19 -2.19 15.79 -10.48
N PRO A 20 -2.35 16.25 -9.23
CA PRO A 20 -2.83 17.59 -8.97
C PRO A 20 -1.82 18.62 -9.50
N VAL A 21 -2.33 19.72 -10.04
CA VAL A 21 -1.50 20.80 -10.59
C VAL A 21 -0.65 21.41 -9.48
N GLY A 22 0.65 21.59 -9.75
CA GLY A 22 1.58 22.28 -8.85
C GLY A 22 2.14 21.42 -7.70
N ILE A 23 1.88 20.11 -7.69
CA ILE A 23 2.51 19.20 -6.72
C ILE A 23 3.91 18.81 -7.19
N ASP A 24 4.91 19.08 -6.34
CA ASP A 24 6.25 18.50 -6.49
C ASP A 24 6.26 17.09 -5.90
N LEU A 25 6.17 16.08 -6.77
CA LEU A 25 6.18 14.68 -6.38
C LEU A 25 7.47 14.25 -5.68
N LYS A 26 8.61 14.85 -6.01
CA LYS A 26 9.89 14.52 -5.39
C LYS A 26 9.93 15.04 -3.95
N ALA A 27 9.48 16.28 -3.75
CA ALA A 27 9.34 16.84 -2.40
C ALA A 27 8.30 16.09 -1.57
N LEU A 28 7.21 15.62 -2.19
CA LEU A 28 6.19 14.81 -1.52
C LEU A 28 6.69 13.42 -1.14
N ALA A 29 7.37 12.73 -2.07
CA ALA A 29 7.95 11.42 -1.84
C ALA A 29 8.94 11.44 -0.68
N ALA A 30 9.79 12.46 -0.59
CA ALA A 30 10.72 12.62 0.53
C ALA A 30 10.04 12.66 1.91
N LYS A 31 8.78 13.15 1.98
CA LYS A 31 7.97 13.20 3.20
C LYS A 31 7.21 11.89 3.48
N ALA A 32 7.00 11.05 2.48
CA ALA A 32 6.29 9.79 2.64
C ALA A 32 7.11 8.80 3.47
N THR A 33 6.45 8.15 4.44
CA THR A 33 7.08 7.18 5.33
C THR A 33 6.27 5.89 5.38
N TYR A 34 6.97 4.77 5.53
CA TYR A 34 6.35 3.47 5.70
C TYR A 34 6.32 3.10 7.19
N GLY A 35 5.14 3.19 7.81
CA GLY A 35 4.94 2.83 9.22
C GLY A 35 4.86 1.32 9.45
N GLY A 36 4.47 0.57 8.41
CA GLY A 36 4.15 -0.86 8.50
C GLY A 36 2.87 -1.12 9.31
N SER A 37 2.18 -2.23 9.03
CA SER A 37 0.99 -2.61 9.79
C SER A 37 1.32 -3.66 10.85
N PRO A 38 0.93 -3.47 12.13
CA PRO A 38 0.99 -4.54 13.12
C PRO A 38 -0.02 -5.64 12.83
N TYR A 39 -1.10 -5.39 12.08
CA TYR A 39 -2.20 -6.34 11.89
C TYR A 39 -1.93 -7.53 10.93
N HIS A 40 -0.69 -7.64 10.43
CA HIS A 40 -0.24 -8.67 9.47
C HIS A 40 1.02 -9.42 9.93
N LYS A 41 1.26 -9.46 11.24
CA LYS A 41 2.45 -10.10 11.83
C LYS A 41 2.02 -11.21 12.80
N ASP A 42 2.58 -12.42 12.64
CA ASP A 42 2.42 -13.54 13.59
C ASP A 42 3.51 -13.54 14.68
N ILE A 43 4.44 -12.57 14.65
CA ILE A 43 5.53 -12.38 15.61
C ILE A 43 5.68 -10.89 15.99
N PRO A 44 6.22 -10.57 17.19
CA PRO A 44 6.43 -9.19 17.63
C PRO A 44 7.32 -8.40 16.67
N SER A 45 7.04 -7.10 16.54
CA SER A 45 7.87 -6.16 15.77
C SER A 45 7.94 -4.80 16.43
N PHE A 46 8.74 -3.89 15.87
CA PHE A 46 8.87 -2.50 16.30
C PHE A 46 7.54 -1.74 16.44
N ALA A 47 6.49 -2.17 15.74
CA ALA A 47 5.14 -1.58 15.80
C ALA A 47 4.23 -2.21 16.88
N GLY A 48 4.76 -3.02 17.80
CA GLY A 48 4.01 -3.72 18.84
C GLY A 48 3.46 -5.10 18.44
N ARG A 49 2.79 -5.77 19.39
CA ARG A 49 2.21 -7.11 19.28
C ARG A 49 0.72 -7.00 18.87
N PRO A 50 0.28 -7.52 17.72
CA PRO A 50 -1.14 -7.50 17.33
C PRO A 50 -1.94 -8.58 18.08
N PRO A 51 -3.20 -8.31 18.48
CA PRO A 51 -4.00 -9.28 19.24
C PRO A 51 -4.59 -10.42 18.40
N LYS A 52 -4.60 -10.32 17.05
CA LYS A 52 -4.84 -11.42 16.09
C LYS A 52 -4.77 -10.88 14.65
N PRO A 53 -4.23 -11.64 13.67
CA PRO A 53 -4.39 -11.31 12.26
C PRO A 53 -5.87 -11.31 11.87
N ARG A 54 -6.33 -10.31 11.11
CA ARG A 54 -7.70 -10.33 10.56
C ARG A 54 -7.81 -11.45 9.51
N PRO A 55 -8.93 -12.18 9.43
CA PRO A 55 -9.13 -13.18 8.36
C PRO A 55 -9.09 -12.52 6.98
N GLY A 56 -8.24 -13.01 6.07
CA GLY A 56 -8.12 -12.51 4.69
C GLY A 56 -7.16 -11.32 4.52
N ALA A 57 -6.25 -11.10 5.47
CA ALA A 57 -5.23 -10.08 5.37
C ALA A 57 -4.00 -10.67 4.63
N SER A 58 -3.64 -10.10 3.48
CA SER A 58 -2.45 -10.50 2.73
C SER A 58 -1.22 -10.34 3.62
N ILE A 59 -0.53 -11.44 3.91
CA ILE A 59 0.62 -11.46 4.81
C ILE A 59 1.76 -10.73 4.10
N CYS A 60 2.29 -9.67 4.73
CA CYS A 60 3.50 -9.03 4.21
C CYS A 60 4.63 -10.08 4.22
N PRO A 61 5.31 -10.34 3.08
CA PRO A 61 6.34 -11.37 3.01
C PRO A 61 7.33 -11.24 4.17
N ARG A 62 7.63 -12.34 4.88
CA ARG A 62 8.48 -12.36 6.08
C ARG A 62 9.86 -11.72 5.85
N GLY A 63 10.34 -11.69 4.61
CA GLY A 63 11.59 -11.02 4.21
C GLY A 63 11.50 -9.48 4.17
N LEU A 64 10.33 -8.90 3.91
CA LEU A 64 10.11 -7.45 3.90
C LEU A 64 9.86 -6.88 5.30
N ALA A 65 9.48 -7.71 6.27
CA ALA A 65 9.26 -7.30 7.66
C ALA A 65 10.50 -6.65 8.32
N LYS A 66 11.71 -6.98 7.83
CA LYS A 66 12.98 -6.36 8.27
C LYS A 66 13.56 -5.37 7.24
N GLN A 67 12.94 -5.21 6.07
CA GLN A 67 13.42 -4.34 4.99
C GLN A 67 12.55 -3.09 4.87
N ARG A 68 12.27 -2.44 6.01
CA ARG A 68 11.48 -1.21 6.06
C ARG A 68 12.01 -0.18 5.07
N ASP A 69 13.33 0.04 5.05
CA ASP A 69 13.96 1.05 4.20
C ASP A 69 13.78 0.75 2.70
N ARG A 70 13.76 -0.53 2.32
CA ARG A 70 13.50 -0.95 0.94
C ARG A 70 12.04 -0.66 0.54
N VAL A 71 11.09 -0.99 1.41
CA VAL A 71 9.66 -0.74 1.15
C VAL A 71 9.37 0.76 1.14
N GLU A 72 10.00 1.52 2.03
CA GLU A 72 9.92 2.98 2.04
C GLU A 72 10.52 3.56 0.75
N LYS A 73 11.65 3.04 0.28
CA LYS A 73 12.21 3.42 -1.03
C LYS A 73 11.23 3.16 -2.18
N TRP A 74 10.62 1.98 -2.24
CA TRP A 74 9.60 1.67 -3.25
C TRP A 74 8.39 2.60 -3.19
N LEU A 75 7.92 2.94 -2.00
CA LEU A 75 6.84 3.89 -1.80
C LEU A 75 7.20 5.26 -2.41
N ARG A 76 8.42 5.74 -2.12
CA ARG A 76 8.90 7.02 -2.64
C ARG A 76 9.04 7.01 -4.16
N GLU A 77 9.67 5.97 -4.70
CA GLU A 77 9.83 5.78 -6.15
C GLU A 77 8.47 5.75 -6.87
N ALA A 78 7.49 5.05 -6.32
CA ALA A 78 6.14 4.99 -6.88
C ALA A 78 5.42 6.35 -6.84
N ILE A 79 5.61 7.16 -5.79
CA ILE A 79 5.09 8.53 -5.73
C ILE A 79 5.78 9.41 -6.78
N GLU A 80 7.10 9.33 -6.90
CA GLU A 80 7.88 10.08 -7.89
C GLU A 80 7.49 9.74 -9.34
N GLN A 81 7.19 8.47 -9.60
CA GLN A 81 6.72 7.98 -10.90
C GLN A 81 5.24 8.30 -11.17
N GLY A 82 4.52 8.87 -10.20
CA GLY A 82 3.10 9.19 -10.34
C GLY A 82 2.19 7.95 -10.33
N HIS A 83 2.66 6.82 -9.79
CA HIS A 83 1.85 5.61 -9.61
C HIS A 83 0.90 5.74 -8.41
N VAL A 84 0.08 6.78 -8.45
CA VAL A 84 -0.74 7.25 -7.33
C VAL A 84 -2.21 7.26 -7.70
N GLY A 85 -3.06 7.00 -6.71
CA GLY A 85 -4.51 7.00 -6.86
C GLY A 85 -5.13 8.31 -6.40
N LEU A 86 -6.38 8.22 -5.94
CA LEU A 86 -7.11 9.34 -5.34
C LEU A 86 -6.28 10.07 -4.28
N TRP A 87 -6.54 11.36 -4.09
CA TRP A 87 -5.80 12.22 -3.16
C TRP A 87 -6.61 12.56 -1.92
N GLN A 88 -5.93 12.76 -0.79
CA GLN A 88 -6.51 13.29 0.43
C GLN A 88 -5.58 14.35 1.03
N GLY A 89 -5.93 15.61 0.82
CA GLY A 89 -5.02 16.72 1.08
C GLY A 89 -3.80 16.60 0.17
N ASP A 90 -2.62 16.78 0.74
CA ASP A 90 -1.36 16.81 -0.01
C ASP A 90 -0.83 15.42 -0.37
N PHE A 91 -1.42 14.34 0.16
CA PHE A 91 -0.91 12.98 -0.02
C PHE A 91 -1.89 12.11 -0.83
N PRO A 92 -1.40 11.24 -1.72
CA PRO A 92 -2.25 10.26 -2.37
C PRO A 92 -2.76 9.24 -1.35
N LEU A 93 -4.05 8.92 -1.39
CA LEU A 93 -4.67 7.86 -0.59
C LEU A 93 -4.08 6.49 -0.90
N ARG A 94 -3.66 6.29 -2.15
CA ARG A 94 -3.13 5.02 -2.65
C ARG A 94 -1.90 5.24 -3.50
N VAL A 95 -0.93 4.35 -3.36
CA VAL A 95 0.29 4.31 -4.15
C VAL A 95 0.54 2.86 -4.56
N TRP A 96 1.00 2.63 -5.77
CA TRP A 96 1.29 1.29 -6.27
C TRP A 96 2.74 1.16 -6.73
N HIS A 97 3.43 0.11 -6.27
CA HIS A 97 4.76 -0.25 -6.73
C HIS A 97 4.73 -1.65 -7.35
N ARG A 98 5.41 -1.84 -8.47
CA ARG A 98 5.58 -3.16 -9.09
C ARG A 98 7.01 -3.65 -8.85
N GLU A 99 7.15 -4.78 -8.17
CA GLU A 99 8.40 -5.49 -8.01
C GLU A 99 8.27 -6.87 -8.67
N GLY A 100 8.91 -7.06 -9.83
CA GLY A 100 8.76 -8.27 -10.63
C GLY A 100 7.30 -8.50 -11.03
N SER A 101 6.75 -9.66 -10.67
CA SER A 101 5.34 -10.01 -10.95
C SER A 101 4.35 -9.56 -9.88
N THR A 102 4.82 -8.99 -8.77
CA THR A 102 3.97 -8.60 -7.64
C THR A 102 3.74 -7.10 -7.64
N VAL A 103 2.47 -6.69 -7.56
CA VAL A 103 2.10 -5.30 -7.31
C VAL A 103 1.84 -5.13 -5.83
N PHE A 104 2.41 -4.09 -5.24
CA PHE A 104 2.19 -3.69 -3.86
C PHE A 104 1.30 -2.44 -3.84
N GLU A 105 0.23 -2.48 -3.06
CA GLU A 105 -0.63 -1.33 -2.79
C GLU A 105 -0.26 -0.77 -1.42
N ALA A 106 0.10 0.51 -1.37
CA ALA A 106 0.27 1.27 -0.15
C ALA A 106 -0.92 2.23 0.03
N VAL A 107 -1.48 2.25 1.24
CA VAL A 107 -2.65 3.03 1.62
C VAL A 107 -2.28 4.01 2.73
N LEU A 108 -2.68 5.27 2.55
CA LEU A 108 -2.45 6.35 3.50
C LEU A 108 -3.18 6.05 4.81
N THR A 109 -2.43 6.02 5.91
CA THR A 109 -2.95 5.72 7.26
C THR A 109 -3.02 6.97 8.12
N ARG A 110 -2.04 7.87 7.98
CA ARG A 110 -2.03 9.17 8.68
C ARG A 110 -1.74 10.28 7.68
N SER A 111 -2.78 10.87 7.13
CA SER A 111 -2.69 11.94 6.13
C SER A 111 -1.90 13.16 6.59
N LYS A 112 -1.98 13.52 7.87
CA LYS A 112 -1.24 14.67 8.43
C LYS A 112 0.29 14.53 8.37
N VAL A 113 0.81 13.30 8.32
CA VAL A 113 2.26 13.02 8.38
C VAL A 113 2.75 12.16 7.22
N GLY A 114 1.91 11.86 6.24
CA GLY A 114 2.30 11.05 5.07
C GLY A 114 2.71 9.61 5.40
N GLU A 115 2.07 9.00 6.40
CA GLU A 115 2.37 7.62 6.81
C GLU A 115 1.50 6.62 6.05
N TYR A 116 2.13 5.60 5.46
CA TYR A 116 1.49 4.54 4.70
C TYR A 116 1.68 3.15 5.32
N HIS A 117 0.71 2.28 5.10
CA HIS A 117 0.89 0.83 5.21
C HIS A 117 0.68 0.18 3.84
N GLY A 118 1.22 -1.00 3.60
CA GLY A 118 1.06 -1.65 2.29
C GLY A 118 1.01 -3.16 2.35
N TYR A 119 0.44 -3.74 1.30
CA TYR A 119 0.23 -5.17 1.14
C TYR A 119 0.39 -5.57 -0.35
N PRO A 120 0.81 -6.82 -0.62
CA PRO A 120 0.82 -7.33 -1.99
C PRO A 120 -0.63 -7.54 -2.47
N LEU A 121 -0.87 -7.20 -3.73
CA LEU A 121 -2.07 -7.55 -4.46
C LEU A 121 -2.02 -8.99 -4.95
N GLU A 122 -3.18 -9.63 -5.02
CA GLU A 122 -3.30 -10.94 -5.64
C GLU A 122 -3.07 -10.84 -7.16
N PRO A 123 -2.57 -11.90 -7.84
CA PRO A 123 -2.30 -11.85 -9.29
C PRO A 123 -3.49 -11.50 -10.19
N ASN A 124 -4.72 -11.68 -9.69
CA ASN A 124 -5.96 -11.32 -10.39
C ASN A 124 -6.43 -9.89 -10.11
N GLU A 125 -5.82 -9.17 -9.16
CA GLU A 125 -6.11 -7.78 -8.87
C GLU A 125 -5.24 -6.89 -9.76
N LYS A 126 -5.90 -6.14 -10.66
CA LYS A 126 -5.22 -5.23 -11.59
C LYS A 126 -5.35 -3.79 -11.11
N VAL A 127 -4.34 -2.99 -11.47
CA VAL A 127 -4.34 -1.53 -11.34
C VAL A 127 -4.35 -0.97 -12.76
N GLU A 128 -5.39 -0.23 -13.11
CA GLU A 128 -5.48 0.45 -14.40
C GLU A 128 -4.48 1.62 -14.44
N GLY A 129 -3.72 1.74 -15.55
CA GLY A 129 -2.74 2.82 -15.73
C GLY A 129 -1.40 2.61 -15.04
N LEU A 130 -1.18 1.46 -14.39
CA LEU A 130 0.14 1.06 -13.91
C LEU A 130 0.91 0.37 -15.06
N PRO A 131 2.14 0.79 -15.40
CA PRO A 131 2.95 0.18 -16.45
C PRO A 131 3.34 -1.28 -16.14
#